data_AF-A0A4P5ST89-F1
#
_entry.id   AF-A0A4P5ST89-F1
#
_cell.length_a   1.000
_cell.length_b   1.000
_cell.length_c   1.000
_cell.angle_alpha   90.00
_cell.angle_beta   90.00
_cell.angle_gamma   90.00
#
_symmetry.space_group_name_H-M   'P 1'
#
loop_
_entity.id
_entity.type
_entity.pdbx_description
1 polymer ?
#
loop_
_entity_poly.entity_id
_entity_poly.type
_entity_poly.pdbx_seq_one_letter_code
_entity_poly.pdbx_strand_id
1 'polypeptide(L)'
;MHCQDAQELYSDYVEGKLDRALNVSFENHLSDCATCRTEVGQFRSLWEGLEELPLAEPPAFFHENVMSRISQEQVKAEEASARKRIFWDWSALLRPRSLSMGLAALVLMLVGAEVVQTQRASLGPVGWVVSLVRPVSTNPVLDIQSAKWEADAQGGGTLTVELRAKAHTNGQSGTDNVKLLQGTTVLYSGAVSSTESAIIRVNLPKAPSADELSLSISEPGSENAKSVPLSITP
;
A
#
# COMPACT_ATOMS: atom_id res chain seq x y z
N MET A 1 -7.79 -59.35 43.42
CA MET A 1 -6.86 -58.27 43.78
C MET A 1 -5.84 -58.82 44.76
N HIS A 2 -4.56 -58.45 44.62
CA HIS A 2 -3.54 -58.77 45.62
C HIS A 2 -3.44 -57.65 46.67
N CYS A 3 -2.94 -57.95 47.86
CA CYS A 3 -2.83 -56.95 48.93
C CYS A 3 -1.94 -55.76 48.53
N GLN A 4 -0.92 -55.99 47.70
CA GLN A 4 -0.06 -54.92 47.19
C GLN A 4 -0.85 -53.93 46.33
N ASP A 5 -1.65 -54.45 45.38
CA ASP A 5 -2.53 -53.63 44.54
C ASP A 5 -3.55 -52.87 45.39
N ALA A 6 -4.07 -53.50 46.45
CA ALA A 6 -5.01 -52.87 47.38
C ALA A 6 -4.39 -51.66 48.08
N GLN A 7 -3.15 -51.80 48.57
CA GLN A 7 -2.46 -50.76 49.31
C GLN A 7 -2.24 -49.49 48.46
N GLU A 8 -1.97 -49.66 47.17
CA GLU A 8 -1.82 -48.54 46.22
C GLU A 8 -3.13 -47.75 46.05
N LEU A 9 -4.28 -48.38 46.29
CA LEU A 9 -5.61 -47.79 46.13
C LEU A 9 -6.17 -47.14 47.40
N TYR A 10 -5.47 -47.20 48.54
CA TYR A 10 -5.99 -46.64 49.81
C TYR A 10 -6.30 -45.14 49.72
N SER A 11 -5.42 -44.36 49.09
CA SER A 11 -5.61 -42.91 48.91
C SER A 11 -6.86 -42.63 48.09
N ASP A 12 -6.94 -43.23 46.89
CA ASP A 12 -8.06 -43.00 45.98
C ASP A 12 -9.39 -43.52 46.55
N TYR A 13 -9.36 -44.59 47.35
CA TYR A 13 -10.53 -45.12 48.04
C TYR A 13 -11.06 -44.15 49.10
N VAL A 14 -10.19 -43.63 49.97
CA VAL A 14 -10.58 -42.67 51.02
C VAL A 14 -11.06 -41.34 50.41
N GLU A 15 -10.43 -40.90 49.33
CA GLU A 15 -10.85 -39.70 48.59
C GLU A 15 -12.10 -39.93 47.71
N GLY A 16 -12.61 -41.16 47.60
CA GLY A 16 -13.77 -41.50 46.78
C GLY A 16 -13.54 -41.35 45.27
N LYS A 17 -12.29 -41.43 44.81
CA LYS A 17 -11.87 -41.24 43.40
C LYS A 17 -11.80 -42.54 42.59
N LEU A 18 -11.95 -43.70 43.23
CA LEU A 18 -11.97 -44.98 42.52
C LEU A 18 -13.17 -45.08 41.57
N ASP A 19 -12.93 -45.64 40.38
CA ASP A 19 -14.01 -45.99 39.48
C ASP A 19 -14.89 -47.11 40.07
N ARG A 20 -16.13 -47.21 39.59
CA ARG A 20 -17.13 -48.12 40.16
C ARG A 20 -16.71 -49.59 40.10
N ALA A 21 -16.05 -50.03 39.03
CA ALA A 21 -15.68 -51.43 38.87
C ALA A 21 -14.52 -51.79 39.81
N LEU A 22 -13.53 -50.90 39.89
CA LEU A 22 -12.39 -51.06 40.78
C LEU A 22 -12.81 -51.00 42.26
N ASN A 23 -13.72 -50.09 42.61
CA ASN A 23 -14.24 -49.98 43.98
C ASN A 23 -14.96 -51.26 44.43
N VAL A 24 -15.79 -51.87 43.57
CA VAL A 24 -16.41 -53.17 43.89
C VAL A 24 -15.37 -54.26 44.10
N SER A 25 -14.33 -54.32 43.25
CA SER A 25 -13.25 -55.29 43.40
C SER A 25 -12.45 -55.09 44.69
N PHE A 26 -12.27 -53.84 45.10
CA PHE A 26 -11.57 -53.42 46.30
C PHE A 26 -12.36 -53.80 47.57
N GLU A 27 -13.66 -53.47 47.61
CA GLU A 27 -14.56 -53.83 48.71
C GLU A 27 -14.71 -55.35 48.89
N ASN A 28 -14.74 -56.11 47.79
CA ASN A 28 -14.72 -57.57 47.85
C ASN A 28 -13.44 -58.07 48.53
N HIS A 29 -12.27 -57.50 48.19
CA HIS A 29 -11.03 -57.86 48.87
C HIS A 29 -11.01 -57.45 50.35
N LEU A 30 -11.53 -56.27 50.71
CA LEU A 30 -11.64 -55.86 52.11
C LEU A 30 -12.54 -56.81 52.91
N SER A 31 -13.54 -57.39 52.27
CA SER A 31 -14.43 -58.40 52.86
C SER A 31 -13.69 -59.71 53.18
N ASP A 32 -12.71 -60.07 52.35
CA ASP A 32 -11.94 -61.32 52.48
C ASP A 32 -10.61 -61.16 53.26
N CYS A 33 -10.03 -59.95 53.30
CA CYS A 33 -8.72 -59.66 53.89
C CYS A 33 -8.82 -58.74 55.11
N ALA A 34 -8.65 -59.32 56.31
CA ALA A 34 -8.69 -58.57 57.57
C ALA A 34 -7.53 -57.56 57.73
N THR A 35 -6.36 -57.87 57.18
CA THR A 35 -5.18 -56.99 57.24
C THR A 35 -5.44 -55.69 56.47
N CYS A 36 -5.84 -55.80 55.19
CA CYS A 36 -6.10 -54.63 54.37
C CYS A 36 -7.29 -53.80 54.91
N ARG A 37 -8.31 -54.45 55.47
CA ARG A 37 -9.41 -53.75 56.16
C ARG A 37 -8.93 -52.92 57.35
N THR A 38 -8.00 -53.46 58.13
CA THR A 38 -7.46 -52.76 59.31
C THR A 38 -6.59 -51.59 58.88
N GLU A 39 -5.71 -51.80 57.90
CA GLU A 39 -4.80 -50.76 57.39
C GLU A 39 -5.54 -49.62 56.71
N VAL A 40 -6.52 -49.90 55.84
CA VAL A 40 -7.33 -48.84 55.21
C VAL A 40 -8.16 -48.08 56.23
N GLY A 41 -8.63 -48.75 57.30
CA GLY A 41 -9.33 -48.11 58.42
C GLY A 41 -8.42 -47.16 59.20
N GLN A 42 -7.17 -47.57 59.47
CA GLN A 42 -6.16 -46.69 60.09
C GLN A 42 -5.85 -45.50 59.18
N PHE A 43 -5.63 -45.74 57.88
CA PHE A 43 -5.38 -44.68 56.90
C PHE A 43 -6.53 -43.67 56.85
N ARG A 44 -7.78 -44.16 56.83
CA ARG A 44 -8.98 -43.31 56.89
C ARG A 44 -9.03 -42.47 58.17
N SER A 45 -8.74 -43.06 59.33
CA SER A 45 -8.75 -42.31 60.59
C SER A 45 -7.69 -41.19 60.63
N LEU A 46 -6.54 -41.40 60.00
CA LEU A 46 -5.52 -40.35 59.84
C LEU A 46 -6.05 -39.23 58.94
N TRP A 47 -6.73 -39.59 57.84
CA TRP A 47 -7.31 -38.61 56.92
C TRP A 47 -8.43 -37.78 57.57
N GLU A 48 -9.34 -38.43 58.31
CA GLU A 48 -10.41 -37.75 59.06
C GLU A 48 -9.82 -36.80 60.12
N GLY A 49 -8.74 -37.19 60.81
CA GLY A 49 -8.02 -36.29 61.71
C GLY A 49 -7.35 -35.10 61.00
N LEU A 50 -7.03 -35.23 59.71
CA LEU A 50 -6.53 -34.11 58.90
C LEU A 50 -7.64 -33.12 58.53
N GLU A 51 -8.87 -33.58 58.34
CA GLU A 51 -10.04 -32.74 58.02
C GLU A 51 -10.50 -31.90 59.22
N GLU A 52 -10.25 -32.36 60.44
CA GLU A 52 -10.57 -31.62 61.68
C GLU A 52 -9.63 -30.44 61.96
N LEU A 53 -8.54 -30.28 61.19
CA LEU A 53 -7.66 -29.12 61.37
C LEU A 53 -8.39 -27.81 61.06
N PRO A 54 -8.13 -26.75 61.85
CA PRO A 54 -8.71 -25.45 61.59
C PRO A 54 -8.29 -24.96 60.20
N LEU A 55 -9.27 -24.55 59.40
CA LEU A 55 -9.02 -23.92 58.12
C LEU A 55 -8.15 -22.67 58.34
N ALA A 56 -7.00 -22.63 57.67
CA ALA A 56 -6.15 -21.45 57.71
C ALA A 56 -6.83 -20.29 56.96
N GLU A 57 -7.01 -19.16 57.64
CA GLU A 57 -7.53 -17.95 57.01
C GLU A 57 -6.51 -17.46 55.96
N PRO A 58 -6.89 -17.34 54.67
CA PRO A 58 -5.98 -16.81 53.68
C PRO A 58 -5.64 -15.33 53.99
N PRO A 59 -4.43 -14.87 53.64
CA PRO A 59 -4.08 -13.47 53.83
C PRO A 59 -5.00 -12.56 52.99
N ALA A 60 -5.15 -11.31 53.42
CA ALA A 60 -5.96 -10.34 52.69
C ALA A 60 -5.53 -10.24 51.20
N PHE A 61 -6.51 -10.12 50.31
CA PHE A 61 -6.32 -10.03 48.85
C PHE A 61 -5.66 -11.25 48.18
N PHE A 62 -5.63 -12.42 48.84
CA PHE A 62 -5.03 -13.63 48.27
C PHE A 62 -5.70 -14.03 46.94
N HIS A 63 -7.03 -14.04 46.91
CA HIS A 63 -7.79 -14.43 45.73
C HIS A 63 -7.51 -13.49 44.55
N GLU A 64 -7.56 -12.18 44.78
CA GLU A 64 -7.28 -11.14 43.79
C GLU A 64 -5.86 -11.25 43.25
N ASN A 65 -4.87 -11.48 44.13
CA ASN A 65 -3.48 -11.65 43.72
C ASN A 65 -3.29 -12.89 42.84
N VAL A 66 -3.92 -14.01 43.18
CA VAL A 66 -3.86 -15.24 42.39
C VAL A 66 -4.53 -15.03 41.03
N MET A 67 -5.75 -14.49 41.00
CA MET A 67 -6.48 -14.24 39.75
C MET A 67 -5.79 -13.19 38.86
N SER A 68 -5.12 -12.21 39.46
CA SER A 68 -4.30 -11.24 38.74
C SER A 68 -3.11 -11.92 38.05
N ARG A 69 -2.42 -12.85 38.74
CA ARG A 69 -1.31 -13.60 38.13
C ARG A 69 -1.79 -14.52 37.00
N ILE A 70 -2.89 -15.23 37.20
CA ILE A 70 -3.47 -16.11 36.18
C ILE A 70 -3.86 -15.30 34.93
N SER A 71 -4.55 -14.16 35.10
CA SER A 71 -4.95 -13.33 33.98
C SER A 71 -3.74 -12.73 33.24
N GLN A 72 -2.69 -12.31 33.96
CA GLN A 72 -1.45 -11.84 33.34
C GLN A 72 -0.75 -12.92 32.51
N GLU A 73 -0.73 -14.17 32.98
CA GLU A 73 -0.16 -15.29 32.22
C GLU A 73 -0.98 -15.62 30.97
N GLN A 74 -2.31 -15.57 31.07
CA GLN A 74 -3.20 -15.76 29.93
C GLN A 74 -2.99 -14.67 28.87
N VAL A 75 -2.91 -13.40 29.27
CA VAL A 75 -2.63 -12.28 28.34
C VAL A 75 -1.26 -12.46 27.68
N LYS A 76 -0.22 -12.81 28.43
CA LYS A 76 1.11 -13.08 27.86
C LYS A 76 1.09 -14.24 26.87
N ALA A 77 0.37 -15.31 27.17
CA ALA A 77 0.21 -16.46 26.28
C ALA A 77 -0.52 -16.05 24.99
N GLU A 78 -1.57 -15.23 25.11
CA GLU A 78 -2.33 -14.73 23.97
C GLU A 78 -1.47 -13.80 23.09
N GLU A 79 -0.73 -12.85 23.69
CA GLU A 79 0.20 -11.98 22.98
C GLU A 79 1.32 -12.76 22.27
N ALA A 80 1.89 -13.78 22.94
CA ALA A 80 2.89 -14.65 22.33
C ALA A 80 2.32 -15.43 21.14
N SER A 81 1.07 -15.91 21.24
CA SER A 81 0.37 -16.57 20.14
C SER A 81 0.07 -15.61 18.99
N ALA A 82 -0.32 -14.36 19.28
CA ALA A 82 -0.59 -13.32 18.30
C ALA A 82 0.68 -12.93 17.53
N ARG A 83 1.80 -12.73 18.24
CA ARG A 83 3.11 -12.47 17.61
C ARG A 83 3.56 -13.61 16.71
N LYS A 84 3.37 -14.86 17.14
CA LYS A 84 3.66 -16.05 16.31
C LYS A 84 2.80 -16.09 15.05
N ARG A 85 1.50 -15.77 15.14
CA ARG A 85 0.59 -15.68 13.99
C ARG A 85 1.05 -14.62 12.99
N ILE A 86 1.34 -13.41 13.46
CA ILE A 86 1.85 -12.33 12.60
C ILE A 86 3.16 -12.74 11.92
N PHE A 87 4.12 -13.30 12.66
CA PHE A 87 5.38 -13.76 12.09
C PHE A 87 5.18 -14.87 11.04
N TRP A 88 4.26 -15.81 11.30
CA TRP A 88 3.93 -16.88 10.36
C TRP A 88 3.24 -16.35 9.10
N ASP A 89 2.30 -15.41 9.22
CA ASP A 89 1.61 -14.78 8.09
C ASP A 89 2.59 -13.99 7.20
N TRP A 90 3.52 -13.24 7.80
CA TRP A 90 4.59 -12.56 7.05
C TRP A 90 5.51 -13.56 6.36
N SER A 91 5.86 -14.67 7.03
CA SER A 91 6.66 -15.73 6.41
C SER A 91 5.91 -16.46 5.28
N ALA A 92 4.58 -16.50 5.34
CA ALA A 92 3.73 -17.05 4.29
C ALA A 92 3.64 -16.12 3.08
N LEU A 93 3.67 -14.81 3.28
CA LEU A 93 3.82 -13.81 2.21
C LEU A 93 5.21 -13.87 1.56
N LEU A 94 6.26 -14.11 2.36
CA LEU A 94 7.65 -14.29 1.92
C LEU A 94 7.98 -15.73 1.49
N ARG A 95 6.98 -16.63 1.40
CA ARG A 95 7.21 -17.98 0.88
C ARG A 95 7.77 -17.89 -0.54
N PRO A 96 8.78 -18.71 -0.90
CA PRO A 96 9.43 -18.64 -2.22
C PRO A 96 8.45 -18.88 -3.39
N ARG A 97 7.27 -19.44 -3.13
CA ARG A 97 6.19 -19.61 -4.11
C ARG A 97 5.55 -18.29 -4.57
N SER A 98 5.31 -17.32 -3.68
CA SER A 98 4.75 -16.01 -4.08
C SER A 98 5.75 -15.20 -4.90
N LEU A 99 7.04 -15.26 -4.53
CA LEU A 99 8.13 -14.68 -5.31
C LEU A 99 8.31 -15.37 -6.66
N SER A 100 8.15 -16.70 -6.73
CA SER A 100 8.24 -17.44 -8.00
C SER A 100 7.13 -17.06 -9.00
N MET A 101 5.92 -16.74 -8.51
CA MET A 101 4.81 -16.31 -9.35
C MET A 101 5.00 -14.86 -9.84
N GLY A 102 5.53 -13.97 -8.98
CA GLY A 102 5.91 -12.62 -9.37
C GLY A 102 7.05 -12.58 -10.40
N LEU A 103 8.08 -13.41 -10.22
CA LEU A 103 9.18 -13.56 -11.18
C LEU A 103 8.72 -14.18 -12.50
N ALA A 104 7.87 -15.21 -12.47
CA ALA A 104 7.31 -15.79 -13.68
C ALA A 104 6.45 -14.79 -14.46
N ALA A 105 5.64 -13.97 -13.78
CA ALA A 105 4.87 -12.90 -14.41
C ALA A 105 5.79 -11.83 -15.01
N LEU A 106 6.86 -11.42 -14.32
CA LEU A 106 7.86 -10.49 -14.84
C LEU A 106 8.60 -11.05 -16.05
N VAL A 107 8.99 -12.33 -16.03
CA VAL A 107 9.61 -13.02 -17.16
C VAL A 107 8.64 -13.11 -18.34
N LEU A 108 7.37 -13.45 -18.11
CA LEU A 108 6.34 -13.42 -19.16
C LEU A 108 6.12 -12.01 -19.71
N MET A 109 6.21 -10.97 -18.87
CA MET A 109 6.09 -9.58 -19.29
C MET A 109 7.29 -9.13 -20.15
N LEU A 110 8.51 -9.55 -19.78
CA LEU A 110 9.74 -9.27 -20.53
C LEU A 110 9.80 -10.06 -21.84
N VAL A 111 9.45 -11.35 -21.82
CA VAL A 111 9.32 -12.18 -23.03
C VAL A 111 8.20 -11.65 -23.93
N GLY A 112 7.09 -11.21 -23.35
CA GLY A 112 6.02 -10.51 -24.08
C GLY A 112 6.50 -9.20 -24.71
N ALA A 113 7.34 -8.42 -24.03
CA ALA A 113 7.93 -7.19 -24.55
C ALA A 113 8.89 -7.46 -25.72
N GLU A 114 9.71 -8.51 -25.64
CA GLU A 114 10.56 -9.00 -26.74
C GLU A 114 9.72 -9.49 -27.94
N VAL A 115 8.60 -10.19 -27.70
CA VAL A 115 7.65 -10.62 -28.75
C VAL A 115 6.95 -9.43 -29.41
N VAL A 116 6.62 -8.38 -28.65
CA VAL A 116 6.05 -7.14 -29.18
C VAL A 116 7.08 -6.31 -29.96
N GLN A 117 8.37 -6.35 -29.57
CA GLN A 117 9.45 -5.73 -30.34
C GLN A 117 9.77 -6.50 -31.62
N THR A 118 9.75 -7.84 -31.60
CA THR A 118 9.98 -8.67 -32.81
C THR A 118 8.79 -8.66 -33.78
N GLN A 119 7.57 -8.43 -33.30
CA GLN A 119 6.40 -8.14 -34.15
C GLN A 119 6.52 -6.80 -34.90
N ARG A 120 7.36 -5.85 -34.45
CA ARG A 120 7.70 -4.66 -35.27
C ARG A 120 8.64 -4.98 -36.43
N ALA A 121 9.36 -6.10 -36.38
CA ALA A 121 10.26 -6.53 -37.45
C ALA A 121 9.58 -7.43 -38.51
N SER A 122 8.37 -7.94 -38.25
CA SER A 122 7.67 -8.87 -39.16
C SER A 122 6.47 -8.28 -39.90
N LEU A 123 6.15 -6.99 -39.76
CA LEU A 123 5.15 -6.30 -40.59
C LEU A 123 5.71 -5.97 -41.99
N GLY A 124 6.41 -6.90 -42.62
CA GLY A 124 7.01 -6.76 -43.95
C GLY A 124 5.98 -6.60 -45.09
N PRO A 125 4.83 -7.29 -45.11
CA PRO A 125 3.87 -7.16 -46.23
C PRO A 125 2.52 -6.48 -45.90
N VAL A 126 2.17 -6.24 -44.63
CA VAL A 126 0.82 -5.73 -44.24
C VAL A 126 0.84 -4.30 -43.70
N GLY A 127 2.02 -3.70 -43.49
CA GLY A 127 2.16 -2.33 -42.99
C GLY A 127 1.57 -1.24 -43.90
N TRP A 128 1.43 -1.50 -45.20
CA TRP A 128 0.86 -0.55 -46.16
C TRP A 128 -0.67 -0.37 -46.01
N VAL A 129 -1.37 -1.31 -45.38
CA VAL A 129 -2.84 -1.23 -45.23
C VAL A 129 -3.24 -0.33 -44.06
N VAL A 130 -2.39 -0.21 -43.04
CA VAL A 130 -2.67 0.60 -41.82
C VAL A 130 -2.30 2.08 -42.01
N SER A 131 -1.52 2.44 -43.04
CA SER A 131 -1.22 3.85 -43.35
C SER A 131 -2.41 4.60 -43.98
N LEU A 132 -3.42 3.89 -44.50
CA LEU A 132 -4.62 4.53 -45.05
C LEU A 132 -5.60 5.06 -44.00
N VAL A 133 -5.41 4.75 -42.71
CA VAL A 133 -6.42 5.05 -41.66
C VAL A 133 -5.83 5.73 -40.42
N ARG A 134 -4.76 6.52 -40.56
CA ARG A 134 -4.39 7.48 -39.50
C ARG A 134 -4.55 8.91 -39.98
N PRO A 135 -5.37 9.76 -39.32
CA PRO A 135 -5.27 11.19 -39.51
C PRO A 135 -3.89 11.63 -38.98
N VAL A 136 -3.16 12.35 -39.82
CA VAL A 136 -1.94 13.06 -39.43
C VAL A 136 -2.33 14.05 -38.33
N SER A 137 -1.88 13.83 -37.10
CA SER A 137 -1.91 14.85 -36.05
C SER A 137 -0.72 15.77 -36.30
N THR A 138 -0.93 16.81 -37.10
CA THR A 138 0.02 17.92 -37.23
C THR A 138 -0.09 18.78 -35.97
N ASN A 139 1.00 18.91 -35.22
CA ASN A 139 1.13 19.91 -34.15
C ASN A 139 0.75 21.30 -34.71
N PRO A 140 -0.05 22.12 -34.00
CA PRO A 140 -0.26 23.50 -34.39
C PRO A 140 1.05 24.28 -34.20
N VAL A 141 1.74 24.57 -35.31
CA VAL A 141 2.80 25.58 -35.35
C VAL A 141 2.11 26.92 -35.56
N LEU A 142 1.74 27.61 -34.48
CA LEU A 142 1.50 29.04 -34.52
C LEU A 142 2.77 29.72 -35.06
N ASP A 143 2.63 30.42 -36.18
CA ASP A 143 3.74 31.13 -36.82
C ASP A 143 3.62 32.62 -36.47
N ILE A 144 4.74 33.23 -36.11
CA ILE A 144 4.81 34.63 -35.70
C ILE A 144 4.87 35.45 -36.97
N GLN A 145 3.81 36.19 -37.30
CA GLN A 145 3.75 36.96 -38.56
C GLN A 145 4.55 38.26 -38.45
N SER A 146 4.37 38.98 -37.34
CA SER A 146 5.14 40.19 -37.05
C SER A 146 5.06 40.56 -35.57
N ALA A 147 6.13 41.19 -35.09
CA ALA A 147 6.16 41.87 -33.80
C ALA A 147 6.50 43.33 -34.08
N LYS A 148 5.52 44.22 -33.88
CA LYS A 148 5.69 45.66 -34.13
C LYS A 148 5.76 46.40 -32.79
N TRP A 149 6.77 47.25 -32.66
CA TRP A 149 6.93 48.15 -31.53
C TRP A 149 6.43 49.56 -31.90
N GLU A 150 5.62 50.16 -31.05
CA GLU A 150 5.15 51.54 -31.24
C GLU A 150 5.47 52.34 -29.97
N ALA A 151 6.43 53.26 -30.07
CA ALA A 151 6.90 54.06 -28.94
C ALA A 151 5.88 55.13 -28.55
N ASP A 152 5.65 55.31 -27.25
CA ASP A 152 4.86 56.41 -26.72
C ASP A 152 5.73 57.66 -26.49
N ALA A 153 5.07 58.81 -26.30
CA ALA A 153 5.74 60.08 -26.05
C ALA A 153 6.46 60.16 -24.69
N GLN A 154 6.37 59.12 -23.85
CA GLN A 154 6.85 59.06 -22.46
C GLN A 154 8.04 58.11 -22.29
N GLY A 155 8.55 57.52 -23.38
CA GLY A 155 9.72 56.62 -23.39
C GLY A 155 9.39 55.13 -23.20
N GLY A 156 8.11 54.80 -23.05
CA GLY A 156 7.57 53.44 -23.13
C GLY A 156 7.06 53.13 -24.54
N GLY A 157 6.29 52.06 -24.68
CA GLY A 157 5.61 51.74 -25.93
C GLY A 157 4.82 50.45 -25.88
N THR A 158 3.98 50.26 -26.88
CA THR A 158 3.15 49.05 -27.01
C THR A 158 3.82 48.08 -27.98
N LEU A 159 4.09 46.87 -27.52
CA LEU A 159 4.46 45.76 -28.37
C LEU A 159 3.19 45.05 -28.83
N THR A 160 2.97 45.02 -30.14
CA THR A 160 1.89 44.27 -30.77
C THR A 160 2.49 43.05 -31.47
N VAL A 161 2.18 41.86 -30.97
CA VAL A 161 2.58 40.59 -31.58
C VAL A 161 1.38 39.97 -32.26
N GLU A 162 1.47 39.81 -33.57
CA GLU A 162 0.43 39.15 -34.37
C GLU A 162 0.83 37.70 -34.63
N LEU A 163 0.01 36.79 -34.11
CA LEU A 163 0.17 35.35 -34.23
C LEU A 163 -0.88 34.84 -35.20
N ARG A 164 -0.48 34.06 -36.20
CA ARG A 164 -1.42 33.37 -37.09
C ARG A 164 -1.22 31.87 -36.97
N ALA A 165 -2.31 31.15 -36.78
CA ALA A 165 -2.28 29.70 -36.84
C ALA A 165 -2.04 29.26 -38.29
N LYS A 166 -1.07 28.37 -38.50
CA LYS A 166 -0.96 27.68 -39.79
C LYS A 166 -2.16 26.74 -39.92
N ALA A 167 -2.94 26.94 -40.99
CA ALA A 167 -4.22 26.27 -41.20
C ALA A 167 -4.18 24.76 -40.88
N HIS A 168 -5.09 24.32 -40.01
CA HIS A 168 -5.28 22.90 -39.69
C HIS A 168 -5.77 22.14 -40.93
N THR A 169 -5.14 21.00 -41.25
CA THR A 169 -5.65 20.07 -42.28
C THR A 169 -6.80 19.20 -41.77
N ASN A 170 -7.22 19.35 -40.51
CA ASN A 170 -8.18 18.46 -39.88
C ASN A 170 -9.03 19.14 -38.79
N GLY A 171 -9.65 20.28 -39.09
CA GLY A 171 -10.87 20.82 -38.43
C GLY A 171 -10.98 20.91 -36.89
N GLN A 172 -9.95 20.59 -36.12
CA GLN A 172 -9.97 20.62 -34.67
C GLN A 172 -9.44 21.97 -34.18
N SER A 173 -10.31 22.69 -33.46
CA SER A 173 -9.98 23.95 -32.80
C SER A 173 -9.32 23.65 -31.45
N GLY A 174 -8.11 24.15 -31.23
CA GLY A 174 -7.41 24.07 -29.96
C GLY A 174 -7.34 25.43 -29.26
N THR A 175 -7.14 25.41 -27.96
CA THR A 175 -6.76 26.58 -27.16
C THR A 175 -5.33 26.36 -26.68
N ASP A 176 -4.39 27.16 -27.18
CA ASP A 176 -2.98 27.08 -26.78
C ASP A 176 -2.66 28.14 -25.73
N ASN A 177 -1.82 27.79 -24.76
CA ASN A 177 -1.32 28.76 -23.79
C ASN A 177 -0.11 29.48 -24.37
N VAL A 178 -0.19 30.81 -24.43
CA VAL A 178 0.90 31.67 -24.91
C VAL A 178 1.44 32.51 -23.76
N LYS A 179 2.76 32.46 -23.59
CA LYS A 179 3.50 33.28 -22.63
C LYS A 179 4.53 34.13 -23.35
N LEU A 180 4.52 35.43 -23.09
CA LEU A 180 5.57 36.36 -23.54
C LEU A 180 6.54 36.59 -22.38
N LEU A 181 7.82 36.35 -22.63
CA LEU A 181 8.89 36.47 -21.65
C LEU A 181 9.89 37.54 -22.10
N GLN A 182 10.35 38.37 -21.17
CA GLN A 182 11.57 39.16 -21.31
C GLN A 182 12.61 38.62 -20.32
N GLY A 183 13.64 37.97 -20.85
CA GLY A 183 14.57 37.16 -20.06
C GLY A 183 13.82 36.06 -19.30
N THR A 184 13.71 36.21 -17.97
CA THR A 184 12.97 35.32 -17.06
C THR A 184 11.64 35.89 -16.55
N THR A 185 11.30 37.12 -16.93
CA THR A 185 10.07 37.79 -16.45
C THR A 185 8.92 37.54 -17.42
N VAL A 186 7.80 37.03 -16.91
CA VAL A 186 6.56 36.86 -17.68
C VAL A 186 5.89 38.22 -17.85
N LEU A 187 5.89 38.74 -19.07
CA LEU A 187 5.24 39.99 -19.43
C LEU A 187 3.76 39.79 -19.77
N TYR A 188 3.40 38.62 -20.30
CA TYR A 188 2.02 38.26 -20.62
C TYR A 188 1.82 36.75 -20.56
N SER A 189 0.66 36.30 -20.10
CA SER A 189 0.24 34.90 -20.09
C SER A 189 -1.26 34.83 -20.36
N GLY A 190 -1.66 34.15 -21.43
CA GLY A 190 -3.06 34.01 -21.79
C GLY A 190 -3.31 32.83 -22.73
N ALA A 191 -4.53 32.32 -22.74
CA ALA A 191 -4.96 31.30 -23.70
C ALA A 191 -5.37 31.97 -25.01
N VAL A 192 -4.91 31.41 -26.12
CA VAL A 192 -5.16 31.90 -27.48
C VAL A 192 -5.80 30.77 -28.29
N SER A 193 -6.90 31.07 -28.98
CA SER A 193 -7.55 30.09 -29.86
C SER A 193 -6.78 29.97 -31.18
N SER A 194 -6.48 28.74 -31.59
CA SER A 194 -5.66 28.42 -32.76
C SER A 194 -6.39 28.52 -34.11
N THR A 195 -7.55 29.18 -34.19
CA THR A 195 -8.45 29.07 -35.34
C THR A 195 -8.30 30.13 -36.43
N GLU A 196 -7.92 31.38 -36.11
CA GLU A 196 -7.98 32.47 -37.11
C GLU A 196 -6.78 33.40 -37.09
N SER A 197 -6.58 34.14 -36.00
CA SER A 197 -5.42 35.02 -35.75
C SER A 197 -5.57 35.60 -34.35
N ALA A 198 -4.46 35.82 -33.67
CA ALA A 198 -4.45 36.37 -32.32
C ALA A 198 -3.47 37.52 -32.22
N ILE A 199 -3.94 38.63 -31.66
CA ILE A 199 -3.14 39.82 -31.46
C ILE A 199 -2.90 39.96 -29.96
N ILE A 200 -1.64 39.89 -29.54
CA ILE A 200 -1.24 40.14 -28.16
C ILE A 200 -0.67 41.56 -28.09
N ARG A 201 -1.27 42.39 -27.23
CA ARG A 201 -0.79 43.76 -26.94
C ARG A 201 -0.24 43.79 -25.53
N VAL A 202 1.04 44.13 -25.40
CA VAL A 202 1.71 44.29 -24.11
C VAL A 202 2.30 45.70 -24.05
N ASN A 203 1.96 46.44 -23.00
CA ASN A 203 2.52 47.76 -22.77
C ASN A 203 3.81 47.61 -21.95
N LEU A 204 4.93 48.11 -22.48
CA LEU A 204 6.24 47.99 -21.84
C LEU A 204 6.76 49.37 -21.45
N PRO A 205 7.32 49.52 -20.24
CA PRO A 205 7.81 50.81 -19.74
C PRO A 205 9.10 51.27 -20.44
N LYS A 206 9.76 50.42 -21.24
CA LYS A 206 11.01 50.73 -21.96
C LYS A 206 11.13 49.85 -23.21
N ALA A 207 11.71 50.39 -24.27
CA ALA A 207 11.91 49.66 -25.54
C ALA A 207 12.73 48.36 -25.32
N PRO A 208 12.17 47.18 -25.67
CA PRO A 208 12.85 45.90 -25.50
C PRO A 208 13.94 45.70 -26.57
N SER A 209 15.09 45.16 -26.19
CA SER A 209 16.10 44.69 -27.15
C SER A 209 15.66 43.34 -27.74
N ALA A 210 15.91 43.13 -29.03
CA ALA A 210 15.46 41.93 -29.75
C ALA A 210 16.02 40.61 -29.17
N ASP A 211 17.18 40.65 -28.52
CA ASP A 211 17.80 39.47 -27.90
C ASP A 211 17.17 39.03 -26.57
N GLU A 212 16.28 39.84 -25.99
CA GLU A 212 15.74 39.58 -24.64
C GLU A 212 14.30 39.04 -24.64
N LEU A 213 13.59 39.06 -25.78
CA LEU A 213 12.20 38.62 -25.88
C LEU A 213 12.08 37.19 -26.41
N SER A 214 11.39 36.32 -25.66
CA SER A 214 11.02 34.98 -26.10
C SER A 214 9.52 34.74 -25.96
N LEU A 215 8.93 34.14 -26.99
CA LEU A 215 7.55 33.68 -26.98
C LEU A 215 7.54 32.18 -26.71
N SER A 216 6.83 31.75 -25.68
CA SER A 216 6.65 30.35 -25.33
C SER A 216 5.21 29.94 -25.60
N ILE A 217 5.03 28.90 -26.42
CA ILE A 217 3.73 28.34 -26.76
C ILE A 217 3.68 26.90 -26.23
N SER A 218 2.60 26.58 -25.52
CA SER A 218 2.39 25.26 -24.90
C SER A 218 0.92 24.84 -25.03
N GLU A 219 0.71 23.55 -25.27
CA GLU A 219 -0.63 22.96 -25.20
C GLU A 219 -1.12 22.91 -23.74
N PRO A 220 -2.44 22.99 -23.51
CA PRO A 220 -3.00 22.86 -22.17
C PRO A 220 -2.70 21.47 -21.61
N GLY A 221 -1.86 21.41 -20.57
CA GLY A 221 -1.44 20.16 -19.93
C GLY A 221 -0.13 19.56 -20.44
N SER A 222 0.60 20.25 -21.34
CA SER A 222 1.94 19.86 -21.79
C SER A 222 3.03 20.68 -21.10
N GLU A 223 4.02 20.00 -20.50
CA GLU A 223 5.25 20.63 -19.99
C GLU A 223 6.25 20.98 -21.10
N ASN A 224 6.01 20.52 -22.34
CA ASN A 224 6.88 20.80 -23.49
C ASN A 224 6.47 22.12 -24.15
N ALA A 225 6.98 23.22 -23.60
CA ALA A 225 6.80 24.55 -24.18
C ALA A 225 7.93 24.84 -25.19
N LYS A 226 7.58 25.16 -26.43
CA LYS A 226 8.58 25.55 -27.44
C LYS A 226 8.79 27.07 -27.35
N SER A 227 10.01 27.49 -26.99
CA SER A 227 10.40 28.89 -26.95
C SER A 227 10.98 29.33 -28.30
N VAL A 228 10.44 30.38 -28.89
CA VAL A 228 10.94 31.00 -30.13
C VAL A 228 11.40 32.44 -29.82
N PRO A 229 12.64 32.81 -30.15
CA PRO A 229 13.10 34.20 -30.00
C PRO A 229 12.37 35.11 -30.98
N LEU A 230 12.01 36.31 -30.54
CA LEU A 230 11.28 37.30 -31.34
C LEU A 230 12.23 38.28 -32.01
N SER A 231 12.28 38.29 -33.34
CA SER A 231 12.92 39.36 -34.09
C SER A 231 11.97 40.57 -34.16
N ILE A 232 12.33 41.66 -33.47
CA ILE A 232 11.55 42.91 -33.46
C ILE A 232 11.88 43.71 -34.71
N THR A 233 10.86 44.10 -35.47
CA THR A 233 11.00 45.10 -36.53
C THR A 233 10.60 46.47 -35.95
N PRO A 234 11.44 47.51 -36.08
CA PRO A 234 11.09 48.87 -35.66
C PRO A 234 9.99 49.49 -36.53
#